data_AF-A0A4P7QWX9-F1
#
_entry.id   AF-A0A4P7QWX9-F1
#
_cell.length_a   1.000
_cell.length_b   1.000
_cell.length_c   1.000
_cell.angle_alpha   90.00
_cell.angle_beta   90.00
_cell.angle_gamma   90.00
#
_symmetry.space_group_name_H-M   'P 1'
#
loop_
_entity.id
_entity.type
_entity.pdbx_description
1 polymer ?
#
loop_
_entity_poly.entity_id
_entity_poly.type
_entity_poly.pdbx_seq_one_letter_code
_entity_poly.pdbx_strand_id
1 'polypeptide(L)'
;MRKMILAAVAAATLVPTFATAQSYGEVRRDQREIRESRRDLDRARRYGDRGDVREARQELREDRREAREDWRDYRRTHGNLYRRPAYAGPRGYRYRPVSVGYRFAPEYYGRNYWVNDYQTYRLSRPAYGYQRWVRYGRDVVLVDTRSGRVVQVNNGFFY
;
A
#
# COMPACT_ATOMS: atom_id res chain seq x y z
N MET A 1 35.85 56.87 5.25
CA MET A 1 34.53 56.27 5.51
C MET A 1 34.62 54.76 5.30
N ARG A 2 33.87 54.00 6.11
CA ARG A 2 34.17 52.65 6.59
C ARG A 2 33.99 51.53 5.55
N LYS A 3 34.88 50.54 5.62
CA LYS A 3 34.74 49.17 5.10
C LYS A 3 33.56 48.46 5.77
N MET A 4 32.78 47.67 5.03
CA MET A 4 32.07 46.49 5.54
C MET A 4 32.13 45.38 4.50
N ILE A 5 32.95 44.37 4.82
CA ILE A 5 32.95 43.05 4.23
C ILE A 5 31.69 42.34 4.74
N LEU A 6 30.94 41.67 3.88
CA LEU A 6 29.93 40.70 4.29
C LEU A 6 30.06 39.45 3.44
N ALA A 7 30.94 38.57 3.90
CA ALA A 7 30.84 37.15 3.65
C ALA A 7 29.69 36.60 4.50
N ALA A 8 28.74 35.91 3.87
CA ALA A 8 27.86 34.97 4.57
C ALA A 8 27.90 33.67 3.78
N VAL A 9 28.69 32.74 4.34
CA VAL A 9 28.80 31.35 3.91
C VAL A 9 27.50 30.61 4.22
N ALA A 10 27.12 29.78 3.25
CA ALA A 10 26.13 28.70 3.24
C ALA A 10 25.47 28.25 4.56
N ALA A 11 24.16 28.06 4.48
CA ALA A 11 23.52 26.84 4.97
C ALA A 11 22.31 26.57 4.07
N ALA A 12 22.53 25.86 2.95
CA ALA A 12 21.45 25.12 2.30
C ALA A 12 21.03 24.02 3.30
N THR A 13 20.13 24.35 4.21
CA THR A 13 19.40 23.33 4.94
C THR A 13 18.59 22.59 3.89
N LEU A 14 19.09 21.42 3.52
CA LEU A 14 18.35 20.42 2.77
C LEU A 14 17.10 20.12 3.59
N VAL A 15 16.03 20.89 3.38
CA VAL A 15 14.70 20.46 3.75
C VAL A 15 14.51 19.16 2.96
N PRO A 16 14.38 18.00 3.61
CA PRO A 16 13.89 16.83 2.91
C PRO A 16 12.50 17.24 2.42
N THR A 17 12.36 17.49 1.13
CA THR A 17 11.07 17.73 0.51
C THR A 17 10.32 16.41 0.62
N PHE A 18 9.57 16.23 1.71
CA PHE A 18 8.66 15.11 1.87
C PHE A 18 7.49 15.32 0.91
N ALA A 19 7.71 15.05 -0.39
CA ALA A 19 6.71 15.05 -1.45
C ALA A 19 5.78 13.81 -1.37
N THR A 20 5.49 13.31 -0.16
CA THR A 20 4.65 12.12 0.07
C THR A 20 3.17 12.47 0.16
N ALA A 21 2.82 13.74 0.41
CA ALA A 21 1.46 14.19 0.65
C ALA A 21 0.55 14.17 -0.60
N GLN A 22 1.04 14.56 -1.78
CA GLN A 22 0.27 14.47 -3.04
C GLN A 22 0.00 13.00 -3.42
N SER A 23 1.04 12.17 -3.32
CA SER A 23 1.04 10.77 -3.74
C SER A 23 0.09 9.85 -2.94
N TYR A 24 -0.02 10.05 -1.63
CA TYR A 24 -0.90 9.20 -0.81
C TYR A 24 -2.37 9.66 -0.84
N GLY A 25 -2.62 10.90 -1.25
CA GLY A 25 -3.97 11.43 -1.49
C GLY A 25 -4.67 10.70 -2.64
N GLU A 26 -3.96 10.44 -3.73
CA GLU A 26 -4.43 9.65 -4.90
C GLU A 26 -4.89 8.27 -4.46
N VAL A 27 -4.03 7.49 -3.80
CA VAL A 27 -4.36 6.14 -3.30
C VAL A 27 -5.63 6.10 -2.45
N ARG A 28 -5.86 7.15 -1.65
CA ARG A 28 -7.07 7.28 -0.83
C ARG A 28 -8.31 7.62 -1.67
N ARG A 29 -8.14 8.41 -2.73
CA ARG A 29 -9.18 8.73 -3.70
C ARG A 29 -9.58 7.48 -4.48
N ASP A 30 -8.63 6.75 -5.07
CA ASP A 30 -8.93 5.55 -5.85
C ASP A 30 -9.61 4.48 -4.97
N GLN A 31 -9.19 4.37 -3.69
CA GLN A 31 -9.84 3.48 -2.74
C GLN A 31 -11.27 3.89 -2.39
N ARG A 32 -11.57 5.19 -2.42
CA ARG A 32 -12.91 5.71 -2.21
C ARG A 32 -13.77 5.40 -3.44
N GLU A 33 -13.29 5.69 -4.64
CA GLU A 33 -13.97 5.43 -5.91
C GLU A 33 -14.27 3.93 -6.06
N ILE A 34 -13.27 3.05 -5.91
CA ILE A 34 -13.48 1.60 -5.94
C ILE A 34 -14.52 1.14 -4.91
N ARG A 35 -14.61 1.80 -3.74
CA ARG A 35 -15.62 1.45 -2.72
C ARG A 35 -17.01 1.93 -3.13
N GLU A 36 -17.10 3.09 -3.75
CA GLU A 36 -18.33 3.68 -4.29
C GLU A 36 -18.89 2.82 -5.41
N SER A 37 -18.09 2.53 -6.45
CA SER A 37 -18.51 1.68 -7.57
C SER A 37 -18.87 0.25 -7.16
N ARG A 38 -18.29 -0.26 -6.05
CA ARG A 38 -18.75 -1.53 -5.44
C ARG A 38 -20.16 -1.43 -4.86
N ARG A 39 -20.48 -0.30 -4.22
CA ARG A 39 -21.81 -0.05 -3.65
C ARG A 39 -22.83 0.14 -4.76
N ASP A 40 -22.45 0.84 -5.83
CA ASP A 40 -23.33 1.04 -6.97
C ASP A 40 -23.60 -0.26 -7.73
N LEU A 41 -22.57 -1.10 -7.88
CA LEU A 41 -22.78 -2.46 -8.39
C LEU A 41 -23.72 -3.30 -7.49
N ASP A 42 -23.62 -3.20 -6.16
CA ASP A 42 -24.56 -3.89 -5.25
C ASP A 42 -25.99 -3.36 -5.38
N ARG A 43 -26.14 -2.03 -5.50
CA ARG A 43 -27.43 -1.36 -5.70
C ARG A 43 -28.05 -1.76 -7.04
N ALA A 44 -27.30 -1.70 -8.13
CA ALA A 44 -27.74 -2.11 -9.46
C ALA A 44 -28.17 -3.58 -9.48
N ARG A 45 -27.44 -4.47 -8.78
CA ARG A 45 -27.84 -5.88 -8.65
C ARG A 45 -29.15 -6.09 -7.90
N ARG A 46 -29.49 -5.20 -6.97
CA ARG A 46 -30.69 -5.33 -6.12
C ARG A 46 -31.92 -4.68 -6.74
N TYR A 47 -31.75 -3.54 -7.40
CA TYR A 47 -32.85 -2.68 -7.82
C TYR A 47 -32.81 -2.28 -9.31
N GLY A 48 -31.70 -2.52 -10.01
CA GLY A 48 -31.51 -2.13 -11.40
C GLY A 48 -31.83 -3.24 -12.39
N ASP A 49 -31.68 -2.91 -13.66
CA ASP A 49 -31.84 -3.86 -14.77
C ASP A 49 -30.50 -4.47 -15.23
N ARG A 50 -30.55 -5.26 -16.31
CA ARG A 50 -29.36 -5.92 -16.85
C ARG A 50 -28.33 -4.92 -17.41
N GLY A 51 -28.79 -3.78 -17.93
CA GLY A 51 -27.97 -2.67 -18.39
C GLY A 51 -27.22 -2.01 -17.23
N ASP A 52 -27.95 -1.62 -16.18
CA ASP A 52 -27.37 -0.98 -14.99
C ASP A 52 -26.25 -1.83 -14.35
N VAL A 53 -26.50 -3.14 -14.21
CA VAL A 53 -25.51 -4.07 -13.65
C VAL A 53 -24.26 -4.18 -14.54
N ARG A 54 -24.43 -4.06 -15.86
CA ARG A 54 -23.32 -4.13 -16.81
C ARG A 54 -22.45 -2.87 -16.71
N GLU A 55 -23.08 -1.71 -16.66
CA GLU A 55 -22.42 -0.41 -16.52
C GLU A 55 -21.67 -0.32 -15.20
N ALA A 56 -22.33 -0.55 -14.06
CA ALA A 56 -21.67 -0.52 -12.75
C ALA A 56 -20.53 -1.55 -12.61
N ARG A 57 -20.61 -2.67 -13.34
CA ARG A 57 -19.53 -3.66 -13.40
C ARG A 57 -18.35 -3.16 -14.23
N GLN A 58 -18.62 -2.41 -15.30
CA GLN A 58 -17.61 -1.81 -16.15
C GLN A 58 -16.88 -0.69 -15.40
N GLU A 59 -17.61 0.23 -14.77
CA GLU A 59 -17.02 1.30 -13.93
C GLU A 59 -16.11 0.72 -12.85
N LEU A 60 -16.60 -0.24 -12.06
CA LEU A 60 -15.77 -0.90 -11.04
C LEU A 60 -14.52 -1.58 -11.61
N ARG A 61 -14.56 -2.03 -12.87
CA ARG A 61 -13.40 -2.62 -13.54
C ARG A 61 -12.40 -1.54 -13.95
N GLU A 62 -12.89 -0.41 -14.44
CA GLU A 62 -12.10 0.75 -14.86
C GLU A 62 -11.37 1.37 -13.66
N ASP A 63 -12.07 1.67 -12.55
CA ASP A 63 -11.43 2.24 -11.35
C ASP A 63 -10.34 1.32 -10.78
N ARG A 64 -10.58 0.00 -10.80
CA ARG A 64 -9.59 -0.99 -10.35
C ARG A 64 -8.38 -1.05 -11.28
N ARG A 65 -8.58 -0.78 -12.57
CA ARG A 65 -7.50 -0.76 -13.56
C ARG A 65 -6.67 0.50 -13.36
N GLU A 66 -7.30 1.66 -13.24
CA GLU A 66 -6.63 2.95 -12.97
C GLU A 66 -5.80 2.89 -11.69
N ALA A 67 -6.39 2.51 -10.57
CA ALA A 67 -5.66 2.37 -9.30
C ALA A 67 -4.45 1.42 -9.38
N ARG A 68 -4.54 0.37 -10.21
CA ARG A 68 -3.42 -0.56 -10.44
C ARG A 68 -2.34 0.07 -11.31
N GLU A 69 -2.73 0.82 -12.33
CA GLU A 69 -1.82 1.50 -13.25
C GLU A 69 -1.03 2.58 -12.51
N ASP A 70 -1.70 3.39 -11.70
CA ASP A 70 -1.08 4.41 -10.87
C ASP A 70 -0.12 3.80 -9.85
N TRP A 71 -0.54 2.71 -9.21
CA TRP A 71 0.34 2.00 -8.27
C TRP A 71 1.57 1.38 -8.98
N ARG A 72 1.38 0.85 -10.19
CA ARG A 72 2.49 0.30 -11.00
C ARG A 72 3.45 1.41 -11.44
N ASP A 73 2.94 2.54 -11.89
CA ASP A 73 3.76 3.67 -12.30
C ASP A 73 4.56 4.23 -11.11
N TYR A 74 3.91 4.39 -9.96
CA TYR A 74 4.59 4.79 -8.74
C TYR A 74 5.72 3.82 -8.35
N ARG A 75 5.48 2.50 -8.42
CA ARG A 75 6.53 1.49 -8.17
C ARG A 75 7.69 1.59 -9.14
N ARG A 76 7.42 1.93 -10.40
CA ARG A 76 8.43 2.09 -11.46
C ARG A 76 9.30 3.32 -11.18
N THR A 77 8.68 4.45 -10.86
CA THR A 77 9.38 5.72 -10.60
C THR A 77 10.07 5.75 -9.24
N HIS A 78 9.56 5.01 -8.26
CA HIS A 78 10.09 4.94 -6.89
C HIS A 78 10.70 3.58 -6.54
N GLY A 79 11.31 2.91 -7.52
CA GLY A 79 11.79 1.53 -7.37
C GLY A 79 12.74 1.31 -6.18
N ASN A 80 13.56 2.31 -5.85
CA ASN A 80 14.47 2.26 -4.71
C ASN A 80 13.75 2.02 -3.37
N LEU A 81 12.51 2.49 -3.19
CA LEU A 81 11.73 2.23 -1.97
C LEU A 81 11.39 0.75 -1.80
N TYR A 82 11.16 0.05 -2.92
CA TYR A 82 10.77 -1.36 -2.93
C TYR A 82 11.99 -2.29 -2.87
N ARG A 83 13.20 -1.74 -3.04
CA ARG A 83 14.43 -2.50 -2.91
C ARG A 83 14.77 -2.67 -1.44
N ARG A 84 14.63 -3.89 -0.91
CA ARG A 84 14.88 -4.17 0.52
C ARG A 84 15.95 -5.24 0.68
N PRO A 85 16.71 -5.21 1.79
CA PRO A 85 17.61 -6.31 2.13
C PRO A 85 16.88 -7.65 2.16
N ALA A 86 17.65 -8.73 2.02
CA ALA A 86 17.13 -10.09 2.10
C ALA A 86 16.23 -10.26 3.32
N TYR A 87 15.11 -10.97 3.12
CA TYR A 87 14.17 -11.20 4.21
C TYR A 87 14.74 -12.21 5.21
N ALA A 88 14.97 -11.75 6.43
CA ALA A 88 15.33 -12.60 7.56
C ALA A 88 14.05 -13.06 8.26
N GLY A 89 13.57 -14.26 7.91
CA GLY A 89 12.37 -14.82 8.54
C GLY A 89 12.63 -15.45 9.91
N PRO A 90 11.57 -15.93 10.60
CA PRO A 90 11.70 -16.65 11.86
C PRO A 90 12.60 -17.90 11.76
N ARG A 91 13.01 -18.46 12.90
CA ARG A 91 13.81 -19.69 12.92
C ARG A 91 13.10 -20.81 12.13
N GLY A 92 13.84 -21.47 11.23
CA GLY A 92 13.31 -22.52 10.36
C GLY A 92 12.48 -22.00 9.18
N TYR A 93 12.45 -20.69 8.95
CA TYR A 93 11.75 -20.08 7.82
C TYR A 93 12.17 -20.70 6.49
N ARG A 94 11.15 -21.09 5.72
CA ARG A 94 11.26 -21.39 4.29
C ARG A 94 10.10 -20.70 3.59
N TYR A 95 10.41 -20.03 2.49
CA TYR A 95 9.39 -19.33 1.72
C TYR A 95 8.35 -20.33 1.18
N ARG A 96 7.07 -19.97 1.34
CA ARG A 96 5.93 -20.67 0.74
C ARG A 96 4.92 -19.63 0.29
N PRO A 97 4.44 -19.65 -0.96
CA PRO A 97 3.39 -18.73 -1.39
C PRO A 97 2.17 -18.82 -0.47
N VAL A 98 1.59 -17.67 -0.12
CA VAL A 98 0.39 -17.57 0.72
C VAL A 98 -0.74 -16.88 -0.04
N SER A 99 -1.97 -17.22 0.31
CA SER A 99 -3.19 -16.62 -0.25
C SER A 99 -4.02 -15.95 0.85
N VAL A 100 -5.01 -15.17 0.43
CA VAL A 100 -6.02 -14.62 1.35
C VAL A 100 -6.70 -15.77 2.10
N GLY A 101 -6.86 -15.61 3.42
CA GLY A 101 -7.41 -16.63 4.31
C GLY A 101 -6.39 -17.53 4.99
N TYR A 102 -5.14 -17.59 4.49
CA TYR A 102 -4.04 -18.32 5.13
C TYR A 102 -3.84 -17.84 6.58
N ARG A 103 -3.47 -18.74 7.48
CA ARG A 103 -3.19 -18.42 8.89
C ARG A 103 -1.70 -18.56 9.18
N PHE A 104 -1.06 -17.44 9.49
CA PHE A 104 0.31 -17.43 9.98
C PHE A 104 0.37 -17.85 11.45
N ALA A 105 1.49 -18.48 11.83
CA ALA A 105 1.87 -18.61 13.22
C ALA A 105 2.36 -17.24 13.77
N PRO A 106 2.21 -16.97 15.08
CA PRO A 106 2.54 -15.67 15.69
C PRO A 106 3.90 -15.08 15.35
N GLU A 107 4.90 -15.95 15.17
CA GLU A 107 6.28 -15.58 14.88
C GLU A 107 6.41 -14.86 13.53
N TYR A 108 5.51 -15.10 12.58
CA TYR A 108 5.57 -14.51 11.24
C TYR A 108 5.00 -13.10 11.14
N TYR A 109 4.25 -12.64 12.16
CA TYR A 109 3.66 -11.30 12.20
C TYR A 109 4.02 -10.53 13.47
N GLY A 110 5.15 -10.89 14.08
CA GLY A 110 5.80 -10.09 15.13
C GLY A 110 6.13 -8.68 14.66
N ARG A 111 6.32 -7.75 15.60
CA ARG A 111 6.51 -6.31 15.33
C ARG A 111 7.69 -6.01 14.39
N ASN A 112 8.74 -6.84 14.42
CA ASN A 112 9.90 -6.72 13.54
C ASN A 112 9.58 -6.95 12.06
N TYR A 113 8.44 -7.57 11.75
CA TYR A 113 7.96 -7.77 10.38
C TYR A 113 6.93 -6.72 9.94
N TRP A 114 6.50 -5.84 10.83
CA TRP A 114 5.47 -4.85 10.50
C TRP A 114 6.02 -3.81 9.51
N VAL A 115 5.18 -3.46 8.54
CA VAL A 115 5.38 -2.36 7.60
C VAL A 115 4.53 -1.20 8.06
N ASN A 116 5.10 -0.36 8.92
CA ASN A 116 4.39 0.76 9.56
C ASN A 116 4.22 1.95 8.61
N ASP A 117 5.13 2.11 7.66
CA ASP A 117 5.19 3.14 6.62
C ASP A 117 4.37 2.74 5.38
N TYR A 118 3.21 2.11 5.59
CA TYR A 118 2.33 1.62 4.52
C TYR A 118 1.93 2.73 3.52
N GLN A 119 1.88 3.99 3.97
CA GLN A 119 1.56 5.14 3.12
C GLN A 119 2.63 5.41 2.06
N THR A 120 3.91 5.32 2.45
CA THR A 120 5.06 5.44 1.55
C THR A 120 5.02 4.40 0.44
N TYR A 121 4.52 3.21 0.76
CA TYR A 121 4.36 2.10 -0.18
C TYR A 121 3.04 2.13 -0.97
N ARG A 122 2.23 3.19 -0.81
CA ARG A 122 0.89 3.31 -1.41
C ARG A 122 -0.02 2.12 -1.07
N LEU A 123 0.20 1.48 0.08
CA LEU A 123 -0.65 0.41 0.57
C LEU A 123 -1.93 0.98 1.17
N SER A 124 -3.01 0.21 1.06
CA SER A 124 -4.29 0.58 1.68
C SER A 124 -4.17 0.70 3.18
N ARG A 125 -4.89 1.67 3.75
CA ARG A 125 -4.99 1.80 5.20
C ARG A 125 -5.64 0.53 5.76
N PRO A 126 -5.07 -0.09 6.80
CA PRO A 126 -5.73 -1.19 7.50
C PRO A 126 -7.13 -0.76 7.97
N ALA A 127 -8.13 -1.61 7.74
CA ALA A 127 -9.52 -1.30 8.07
C ALA A 127 -9.73 -1.24 9.59
N TYR A 128 -8.96 -2.02 10.34
CA TYR A 128 -9.09 -2.14 11.78
C TYR A 128 -7.75 -1.97 12.51
N GLY A 129 -7.82 -1.48 13.75
CA GLY A 129 -6.64 -1.21 14.59
C GLY A 129 -5.81 -2.44 14.95
N TYR A 130 -6.33 -3.66 14.75
CA TYR A 130 -5.62 -4.94 14.92
C TYR A 130 -5.08 -5.52 13.61
N GLN A 131 -5.23 -4.83 12.48
CA GLN A 131 -4.64 -5.27 11.21
C GLN A 131 -3.28 -4.62 11.00
N ARG A 132 -2.31 -5.41 10.55
CA ARG A 132 -0.96 -4.92 10.26
C ARG A 132 -0.50 -5.41 8.91
N TRP A 133 0.12 -4.52 8.14
CA TRP A 133 0.92 -4.92 7.01
C TRP A 133 2.20 -5.58 7.53
N VAL A 134 2.52 -6.74 6.99
CA VAL A 134 3.61 -7.60 7.44
C VAL A 134 4.40 -8.02 6.22
N ARG A 135 5.72 -7.90 6.30
CA ARG A 135 6.62 -8.44 5.27
C ARG A 135 6.78 -9.94 5.45
N TYR A 136 6.65 -10.67 4.36
CA TYR A 136 6.88 -12.11 4.32
C TYR A 136 7.65 -12.47 3.06
N GLY A 137 8.95 -12.75 3.18
CA GLY A 137 9.82 -12.94 2.03
C GLY A 137 9.91 -11.66 1.17
N ARG A 138 9.56 -11.81 -0.11
CA ARG A 138 9.40 -10.70 -1.07
C ARG A 138 7.99 -10.12 -1.08
N ASP A 139 7.07 -10.67 -0.30
CA ASP A 139 5.66 -10.29 -0.33
C ASP A 139 5.34 -9.34 0.83
N VAL A 140 4.24 -8.61 0.70
CA VAL A 140 3.63 -7.88 1.82
C VAL A 140 2.18 -8.33 1.97
N VAL A 141 1.82 -8.66 3.19
CA VAL A 141 0.53 -9.26 3.54
C VAL A 141 -0.15 -8.45 4.63
N LEU A 142 -1.45 -8.26 4.53
CA LEU A 142 -2.25 -7.65 5.59
C LEU A 142 -2.75 -8.77 6.50
N VAL A 143 -2.38 -8.75 7.77
CA VAL A 143 -2.73 -9.80 8.74
C VAL A 143 -3.62 -9.23 9.83
N ASP A 144 -4.69 -9.93 10.19
CA ASP A 144 -5.41 -9.72 11.45
C ASP A 144 -4.59 -10.31 12.60
N THR A 145 -4.01 -9.46 13.44
CA THR A 145 -3.07 -9.89 14.50
C THR A 145 -3.75 -10.66 15.63
N ARG A 146 -5.09 -10.65 15.73
CA ARG A 146 -5.83 -11.43 16.73
C ARG A 146 -5.95 -12.90 16.33
N SER A 147 -5.99 -13.18 15.03
CA SER A 147 -6.24 -14.53 14.50
C SER A 147 -5.13 -15.10 13.62
N GLY A 148 -4.14 -14.28 13.26
CA GLY A 148 -3.08 -14.61 12.31
C GLY A 148 -3.56 -14.76 10.86
N ARG A 149 -4.83 -14.44 10.56
CA ARG A 149 -5.40 -14.62 9.22
C ARG A 149 -4.97 -13.50 8.27
N VAL A 150 -4.59 -13.91 7.06
CA VAL A 150 -4.27 -13.02 5.94
C VAL A 150 -5.55 -12.48 5.32
N VAL A 151 -5.64 -11.16 5.21
CA VAL A 151 -6.77 -10.41 4.65
C VAL A 151 -6.48 -9.94 3.22
N GLN A 152 -5.22 -9.62 2.94
CA GLN A 152 -4.76 -9.18 1.63
C GLN A 152 -3.32 -9.64 1.38
N VAL A 153 -2.99 -9.92 0.12
CA VAL A 153 -1.65 -10.33 -0.30
C VAL A 153 -1.23 -9.50 -1.51
N ASN A 154 -0.02 -8.95 -1.47
CA ASN A 154 0.66 -8.42 -2.63
C ASN A 154 1.99 -9.18 -2.84
N ASN A 155 2.02 -10.03 -3.85
CA ASN A 155 3.19 -10.87 -4.16
C ASN A 155 4.29 -10.09 -4.88
N GLY A 156 5.55 -10.45 -4.66
CA GLY A 156 6.70 -9.81 -5.31
C GLY A 156 6.78 -8.29 -5.04
N PHE A 157 6.32 -7.89 -3.86
CA PHE A 157 6.24 -6.50 -3.44
C PHE A 157 7.62 -5.86 -3.24
N PHE A 158 8.56 -6.61 -2.70
CA PHE A 158 9.94 -6.21 -2.49
C PHE A 158 10.87 -6.99 -3.42
N TYR A 159 11.96 -6.36 -3.84
CA TYR A 159 13.00 -6.97 -4.67
C TYR A 159 14.40 -6.50 -4.27
#